data_AF-A0A2Z6GCA7-F1
#
_entry.id   AF-A0A2Z6GCA7-F1
#
_cell.length_a   1.000
_cell.length_b   1.000
_cell.length_c   1.000
_cell.angle_alpha   90.00
_cell.angle_beta   90.00
_cell.angle_gamma   90.00
#
_symmetry.space_group_name_H-M   'P 1'
#
loop_
_entity.id
_entity.type
_entity.pdbx_description
1 polymer ?
#
loop_
_entity_poly.entity_id
_entity_poly.type
_entity_poly.pdbx_seq_one_letter_code
_entity_poly.pdbx_strand_id
1 'polypeptide(L)'
;MCNRKIIQLASRFATLLAPECGAVLARCKAEKAGWFAMPTDVEEATKRLGVSDFYVIAYENEARIHLCIHKYYFPENTEEAIRQLDEEFHSLTESELGAELDAFAQEFANDESELLIFFPRTEKERQAAREAFDALSEAEQKQETIRAQYFLIFFNAYFYNMLSLMVHGQKLTTLVPLAIQGDQEAFCKAVQIDRNLLLGHPYFKETHSRLIRGSDPAFFELLNYRLSNATTRGKIRFPALYMVFATLDSFQCLDALTAGEILDICDEAGLDRFQNRIEDENNLVRRRIEYRAMQKRSK
;
A
#
# COMPACT_ATOMS: atom_id res chain seq x y z
N MET A 1 8.36 -22.79 4.06
CA MET A 1 7.86 -23.04 2.69
C MET A 1 6.52 -22.32 2.58
N CYS A 2 6.35 -21.36 1.66
CA CYS A 2 5.07 -20.65 1.50
C CYS A 2 3.99 -21.67 1.10
N ASN A 3 2.83 -21.65 1.76
CA ASN A 3 1.70 -22.49 1.35
C ASN A 3 1.22 -22.03 -0.04
N ARG A 4 0.87 -22.96 -0.93
CA ARG A 4 0.42 -22.66 -2.30
C ARG A 4 -0.81 -21.73 -2.33
N LYS A 5 -1.71 -21.86 -1.35
CA LYS A 5 -2.84 -20.94 -1.17
C LYS A 5 -2.38 -19.50 -0.93
N ILE A 6 -1.34 -19.31 -0.10
CA ILE A 6 -0.76 -17.99 0.19
C ILE A 6 -0.07 -17.43 -1.06
N ILE A 7 0.58 -18.29 -1.86
CA ILE A 7 1.20 -17.89 -3.13
C ILE A 7 0.14 -17.37 -4.11
N GLN A 8 -0.97 -18.08 -4.27
CA GLN A 8 -2.08 -17.65 -5.14
C GLN A 8 -2.64 -16.29 -4.70
N LEU A 9 -2.90 -16.12 -3.40
CA LEU A 9 -3.36 -14.85 -2.83
C LEU A 9 -2.36 -13.71 -3.07
N ALA A 10 -1.08 -13.93 -2.76
CA ALA A 10 -0.02 -12.93 -2.95
C ALA A 10 0.12 -12.51 -4.42
N SER A 11 0.01 -13.48 -5.35
CA SER A 11 0.09 -13.26 -6.79
C SER A 11 -1.08 -12.40 -7.28
N ARG A 12 -2.30 -12.66 -6.79
CA ARG A 12 -3.49 -11.87 -7.12
C ARG A 12 -3.41 -10.45 -6.57
N PHE A 13 -3.00 -10.28 -5.30
CA PHE A 13 -2.77 -8.96 -4.72
C PHE A 13 -1.70 -8.16 -5.49
N ALA A 14 -0.62 -8.81 -5.91
CA ALA A 14 0.43 -8.17 -6.71
C ALA A 14 -0.10 -7.75 -8.09
N THR A 15 -0.85 -8.63 -8.76
CA THR A 15 -1.45 -8.38 -10.07
C THR A 15 -2.38 -7.17 -10.04
N LEU A 16 -3.18 -7.06 -8.99
CA LEU A 16 -4.20 -6.05 -8.85
C LEU A 16 -3.67 -4.68 -8.41
N LEU A 17 -2.80 -4.65 -7.39
CA LEU A 17 -2.39 -3.40 -6.75
C LEU A 17 -1.11 -2.82 -7.34
N ALA A 18 -0.21 -3.65 -7.90
CA ALA A 18 1.06 -3.15 -8.40
C ALA A 18 0.94 -2.16 -9.58
N PRO A 19 -0.02 -2.31 -10.52
CA PRO A 19 -0.20 -1.33 -11.59
C PRO A 19 -0.67 0.02 -11.06
N GLU A 20 -1.67 0.04 -10.18
CA GLU A 20 -2.22 1.26 -9.60
C GLU A 20 -1.18 1.98 -8.73
N CYS A 21 -0.51 1.24 -7.83
CA CYS A 21 0.58 1.79 -7.04
C CYS A 21 1.76 2.23 -7.92
N GLY A 22 2.06 1.49 -8.99
CA GLY A 22 3.08 1.82 -9.97
C GLY A 22 2.79 3.13 -10.69
N ALA A 23 1.53 3.37 -11.07
CA ALA A 23 1.07 4.61 -11.68
C ALA A 23 1.19 5.79 -10.71
N VAL A 24 0.79 5.61 -9.44
CA VAL A 24 1.01 6.61 -8.38
C VAL A 24 2.49 6.95 -8.25
N LEU A 25 3.36 5.95 -8.12
CA LEU A 25 4.81 6.16 -7.99
C LEU A 25 5.42 6.85 -9.23
N ALA A 26 4.93 6.52 -10.43
CA ALA A 26 5.38 7.13 -11.67
C ALA A 26 4.99 8.62 -11.74
N ARG A 27 3.75 8.99 -11.36
CA ARG A 27 3.30 10.39 -11.24
C ARG A 27 4.14 11.16 -10.21
N CYS A 28 4.33 10.59 -9.01
CA CYS A 28 5.19 11.17 -7.97
C CYS A 28 6.59 11.51 -8.49
N LYS A 29 7.18 10.61 -9.29
CA LYS A 29 8.54 10.78 -9.84
C LYS A 29 8.61 11.92 -10.85
N ALA A 30 7.53 12.20 -11.57
CA ALA A 30 7.46 13.28 -12.55
C ALA A 30 7.25 14.66 -11.89
N GLU A 31 6.62 14.73 -10.71
CA GLU A 31 6.01 15.96 -10.20
C GLU A 31 6.82 16.85 -9.24
N LYS A 32 8.00 16.46 -8.71
CA LYS A 32 9.11 17.33 -8.14
C LYS A 32 9.83 16.73 -6.90
N ALA A 33 11.01 17.32 -6.61
CA ALA A 33 11.80 17.39 -5.36
C ALA A 33 12.28 16.11 -4.66
N GLY A 34 11.69 14.97 -4.97
CA GLY A 34 12.10 13.65 -4.48
C GLY A 34 11.20 13.05 -3.39
N TRP A 35 10.06 13.68 -3.09
CA TRP A 35 9.07 13.21 -2.12
C TRP A 35 7.94 12.46 -2.84
N PHE A 36 7.45 11.39 -2.24
CA PHE A 36 6.20 10.76 -2.68
C PHE A 36 5.04 11.59 -2.12
N ALA A 37 4.11 11.95 -2.99
CA ALA A 37 2.84 12.59 -2.64
C ALA A 37 1.74 11.82 -3.35
N MET A 38 0.61 11.60 -2.67
CA MET A 38 -0.50 10.93 -3.35
C MET A 38 -1.01 11.83 -4.48
N PRO A 39 -1.61 11.27 -5.53
CA PRO A 39 -2.28 12.06 -6.55
C PRO A 39 -3.27 13.04 -5.90
N THR A 40 -3.38 14.26 -6.43
CA THR A 40 -4.15 15.34 -5.80
C THR A 40 -5.61 14.96 -5.54
N ASP A 41 -6.22 14.20 -6.44
CA ASP A 41 -7.57 13.63 -6.31
C ASP A 41 -7.71 12.74 -5.07
N VAL A 42 -6.71 11.91 -4.78
CA VAL A 42 -6.67 11.05 -3.60
C VAL A 42 -6.48 11.88 -2.32
N GLU A 43 -5.60 12.88 -2.37
CA GLU A 43 -5.39 13.81 -1.23
C GLU A 43 -6.66 14.62 -0.93
N GLU A 44 -7.37 15.08 -1.95
CA GLU A 44 -8.65 15.77 -1.80
C GLU A 44 -9.74 14.84 -1.25
N ALA A 45 -9.82 13.61 -1.76
CA ALA A 45 -10.78 12.62 -1.28
C ALA A 45 -10.54 12.27 0.19
N THR A 46 -9.29 11.98 0.58
CA THR A 46 -8.92 11.66 1.96
C THR A 46 -9.21 12.83 2.91
N LYS A 47 -8.98 14.08 2.49
CA LYS A 47 -9.31 15.27 3.27
C LYS A 47 -10.82 15.46 3.41
N ARG A 48 -11.58 15.34 2.32
CA ARG A 48 -13.05 15.47 2.31
C ARG A 48 -13.71 14.44 3.22
N LEU A 49 -13.21 13.22 3.19
CA LEU A 49 -13.73 12.10 3.98
C LEU A 49 -13.17 12.07 5.41
N GLY A 50 -12.31 13.02 5.78
CA GLY A 50 -11.77 13.16 7.14
C GLY A 50 -10.81 12.04 7.54
N VAL A 51 -10.14 11.38 6.60
CA VAL A 51 -9.21 10.27 6.84
C VAL A 51 -7.74 10.63 6.60
N SER A 52 -7.45 11.83 6.08
CA SER A 52 -6.08 12.29 5.73
C SER A 52 -5.06 12.09 6.85
N ASP A 53 -5.47 12.31 8.09
CA ASP A 53 -4.55 12.30 9.24
C ASP A 53 -4.65 10.99 10.04
N PHE A 54 -5.66 10.15 9.82
CA PHE A 54 -5.93 9.01 10.70
C PHE A 54 -5.45 7.67 10.16
N TYR A 55 -5.25 7.55 8.84
CA TYR A 55 -4.83 6.26 8.26
C TYR A 55 -3.47 5.79 8.81
N VAL A 56 -2.60 6.71 9.25
CA VAL A 56 -1.29 6.40 9.81
C VAL A 56 -1.34 5.62 11.13
N ILE A 57 -2.50 5.59 11.81
CA ILE A 57 -2.73 4.77 13.01
C ILE A 57 -2.75 3.28 12.66
N ALA A 58 -3.04 2.93 11.41
CA ALA A 58 -3.00 1.55 10.94
C ALA A 58 -1.58 0.96 10.97
N TYR A 59 -0.53 1.79 10.98
CA TYR A 59 0.86 1.33 11.05
C TYR A 59 1.26 0.74 12.40
N GLU A 60 0.46 0.85 13.45
CA GLU A 60 0.79 0.18 14.72
C GLU A 60 0.70 -1.35 14.60
N ASN A 61 -0.09 -1.87 13.64
CA ASN A 61 -0.27 -3.31 13.44
C ASN A 61 -0.78 -3.61 12.03
N GLU A 62 -0.08 -4.50 11.30
CA GLU A 62 -0.46 -4.92 9.95
C GLU A 62 -1.90 -5.47 9.85
N ALA A 63 -2.39 -6.13 10.89
CA ALA A 63 -3.78 -6.59 10.96
C ALA A 63 -4.80 -5.44 10.84
N ARG A 64 -4.46 -4.22 11.27
CA ARG A 64 -5.35 -3.05 11.12
C ARG A 64 -5.48 -2.63 9.66
N ILE A 65 -4.40 -2.71 8.89
CA ILE A 65 -4.43 -2.42 7.45
C ILE A 65 -5.37 -3.42 6.77
N HIS A 66 -5.22 -4.72 7.05
CA HIS A 66 -6.10 -5.74 6.48
C HIS A 66 -7.55 -5.61 6.95
N LEU A 67 -7.79 -5.25 8.21
CA LEU A 67 -9.15 -5.03 8.70
C LEU A 67 -9.87 -3.92 7.91
N CYS A 68 -9.15 -2.89 7.45
CA CYS A 68 -9.75 -1.84 6.64
C CYS A 68 -10.29 -2.38 5.30
N ILE A 69 -9.57 -3.28 4.61
CA ILE A 69 -10.11 -3.85 3.37
C ILE A 69 -11.31 -4.77 3.64
N HIS A 70 -11.31 -5.52 4.76
CA HIS A 70 -12.50 -6.30 5.13
C HIS A 70 -13.70 -5.42 5.49
N LYS A 71 -13.48 -4.31 6.21
CA LYS A 71 -14.53 -3.33 6.56
C LYS A 71 -15.10 -2.61 5.33
N TYR A 72 -14.32 -2.52 4.26
CA TYR A 72 -14.79 -1.99 2.98
C TYR A 72 -15.84 -2.91 2.32
N TYR A 73 -15.57 -4.21 2.26
CA TYR A 73 -16.52 -5.18 1.70
C TYR A 73 -17.68 -5.52 2.64
N PHE A 74 -17.40 -5.59 3.95
CA PHE A 74 -18.36 -6.06 4.95
C PHE A 74 -18.48 -5.05 6.10
N PRO A 75 -19.06 -3.86 5.89
CA PRO A 75 -19.06 -2.78 6.88
C PRO A 75 -19.79 -3.14 8.19
N GLU A 76 -20.93 -3.84 8.10
CA GLU A 76 -21.81 -4.13 9.23
C GLU A 76 -21.42 -5.40 10.01
N ASN A 77 -21.00 -6.47 9.31
CA ASN A 77 -20.80 -7.80 9.90
C ASN A 77 -19.35 -8.30 9.78
N THR A 78 -18.37 -7.40 9.83
CA THR A 78 -16.96 -7.74 9.51
C THR A 78 -16.40 -8.91 10.32
N GLU A 79 -16.69 -9.01 11.61
CA GLU A 79 -16.14 -10.12 12.42
C GLU A 79 -16.73 -11.49 12.03
N GLU A 80 -18.02 -11.52 11.71
CA GLU A 80 -18.70 -12.73 11.25
C GLU A 80 -18.25 -13.08 9.83
N ALA A 81 -18.18 -12.08 8.93
CA ALA A 81 -17.68 -12.24 7.58
C ALA A 81 -16.21 -12.70 7.55
N ILE A 82 -15.34 -12.17 8.42
CA ILE A 82 -13.94 -12.63 8.52
C ILE A 82 -13.89 -14.08 8.98
N ARG A 83 -14.70 -14.49 9.96
CA ARG A 83 -14.73 -15.89 10.42
C ARG A 83 -15.25 -16.83 9.33
N GLN A 84 -16.33 -16.45 8.65
CA GLN A 84 -16.89 -17.22 7.55
C GLN A 84 -15.89 -17.35 6.40
N LEU A 85 -15.25 -16.24 5.98
CA LEU A 85 -14.20 -16.27 4.98
C LEU A 85 -13.04 -17.16 5.43
N ASP A 86 -12.56 -17.06 6.67
CA ASP A 86 -11.47 -17.91 7.15
C ASP A 86 -11.86 -19.40 7.10
N GLU A 87 -13.07 -19.76 7.54
CA GLU A 87 -13.59 -21.12 7.47
C GLU A 87 -13.73 -21.62 6.01
N GLU A 88 -14.27 -20.79 5.12
CA GLU A 88 -14.39 -21.07 3.69
C GLU A 88 -13.01 -21.27 3.06
N PHE A 89 -12.07 -20.33 3.25
CA PHE A 89 -10.70 -20.42 2.73
C PHE A 89 -9.98 -21.69 3.20
N HIS A 90 -10.19 -22.13 4.44
CA HIS A 90 -9.63 -23.38 4.95
C HIS A 90 -10.27 -24.61 4.30
N SER A 91 -11.56 -24.54 3.98
CA SER A 91 -12.33 -25.64 3.36
C SER A 91 -12.08 -25.83 1.85
N LEU A 92 -11.70 -24.78 1.13
CA LEU A 92 -11.50 -24.84 -0.33
C LEU A 92 -10.26 -25.66 -0.73
N THR A 93 -10.33 -26.38 -1.85
CA THR A 93 -9.14 -26.92 -2.52
C THR A 93 -8.32 -25.83 -3.21
N GLU A 94 -7.09 -26.12 -3.65
CA GLU A 94 -6.25 -25.14 -4.36
C GLU A 94 -6.87 -24.63 -5.67
N SER A 95 -7.63 -25.49 -6.36
CA SER A 95 -8.30 -25.12 -7.62
C SER A 95 -9.52 -24.25 -7.37
N GLU A 96 -10.29 -24.55 -6.33
CA GLU A 96 -11.48 -23.78 -5.96
C GLU A 96 -11.07 -22.42 -5.40
N LEU A 97 -10.01 -22.35 -4.58
CA LEU A 97 -9.46 -21.08 -4.13
C LEU A 97 -9.01 -20.21 -5.30
N GLY A 98 -8.35 -20.79 -6.31
CA GLY A 98 -7.98 -20.07 -7.53
C GLY A 98 -9.20 -19.46 -8.22
N ALA A 99 -10.27 -20.24 -8.38
CA ALA A 99 -11.51 -19.77 -8.99
C ALA A 99 -12.22 -18.67 -8.16
N GLU A 100 -12.26 -18.80 -6.84
CA GLU A 100 -12.83 -17.79 -5.94
C GLU A 100 -12.03 -16.49 -5.95
N LEU A 101 -10.70 -16.58 -5.93
CA LEU A 101 -9.85 -15.39 -6.07
C LEU A 101 -9.98 -14.74 -7.44
N ASP A 102 -10.19 -15.53 -8.50
CA ASP A 102 -10.44 -15.02 -9.84
C ASP A 102 -11.81 -14.35 -9.94
N ALA A 103 -12.84 -14.92 -9.32
CA ALA A 103 -14.17 -14.33 -9.22
C ALA A 103 -14.13 -13.03 -8.42
N PHE A 104 -13.45 -13.01 -7.28
CA PHE A 104 -13.26 -11.80 -6.46
C PHE A 104 -12.41 -10.74 -7.18
N ALA A 105 -11.35 -11.13 -7.89
CA ALA A 105 -10.55 -10.21 -8.67
C ALA A 105 -11.33 -9.67 -9.87
N GLN A 106 -12.16 -10.50 -10.52
CA GLN A 106 -13.10 -10.05 -11.54
C GLN A 106 -14.19 -9.17 -10.97
N GLU A 107 -14.69 -9.42 -9.77
CA GLU A 107 -15.63 -8.53 -9.09
C GLU A 107 -14.95 -7.19 -8.81
N PHE A 108 -13.76 -7.18 -8.21
CA PHE A 108 -13.00 -5.96 -7.97
C PHE A 108 -12.56 -5.23 -9.25
N ALA A 109 -12.30 -5.94 -10.35
CA ALA A 109 -11.91 -5.35 -11.63
C ALA A 109 -13.11 -4.94 -12.50
N ASN A 110 -14.23 -5.68 -12.45
CA ASN A 110 -15.49 -5.31 -13.12
C ASN A 110 -16.27 -4.28 -12.31
N ASP A 111 -16.00 -4.17 -11.01
CA ASP A 111 -16.29 -3.01 -10.18
C ASP A 111 -15.24 -1.90 -10.40
N GLU A 112 -14.87 -1.73 -11.67
CA GLU A 112 -14.27 -0.51 -12.18
C GLU A 112 -15.08 0.71 -11.67
N SER A 113 -16.40 0.59 -11.44
CA SER A 113 -17.20 1.63 -10.78
C SER A 113 -16.67 2.03 -9.40
N GLU A 114 -16.40 1.10 -8.48
CA GLU A 114 -15.96 1.43 -7.13
C GLU A 114 -14.54 2.01 -7.09
N LEU A 115 -13.59 1.48 -7.88
CA LEU A 115 -12.26 2.10 -8.01
C LEU A 115 -12.30 3.43 -8.78
N LEU A 116 -13.16 3.59 -9.79
CA LEU A 116 -13.38 4.86 -10.49
C LEU A 116 -14.10 5.89 -9.62
N ILE A 117 -14.89 5.48 -8.61
CA ILE A 117 -15.45 6.38 -7.60
C ILE A 117 -14.31 7.00 -6.76
N PHE A 118 -13.24 6.25 -6.48
CA PHE A 118 -12.08 6.74 -5.71
C PHE A 118 -10.98 7.36 -6.57
N PHE A 119 -10.81 6.91 -7.81
CA PHE A 119 -9.79 7.39 -8.76
C PHE A 119 -10.41 7.71 -10.13
N PRO A 120 -11.37 8.64 -10.20
CA PRO A 120 -12.00 8.98 -11.47
C PRO A 120 -10.97 9.63 -12.40
N ARG A 121 -10.73 8.99 -13.54
CA ARG A 121 -9.66 9.35 -14.48
C ARG A 121 -10.07 10.51 -15.38
N THR A 122 -11.37 10.73 -15.55
CA THR A 122 -11.93 11.84 -16.35
C THR A 122 -12.93 12.70 -15.57
N GLU A 123 -13.13 13.94 -16.01
CA GLU A 123 -14.18 14.82 -15.44
C GLU A 123 -15.58 14.22 -15.59
N LYS A 124 -15.80 13.50 -16.70
CA LYS A 124 -17.06 12.82 -16.97
C LYS A 124 -17.33 11.71 -15.96
N GLU A 125 -16.32 10.91 -15.62
CA GLU A 125 -16.41 9.90 -14.57
C GLU A 125 -16.67 10.52 -13.20
N ARG A 126 -16.00 11.64 -12.87
CA ARG A 126 -16.25 12.38 -11.62
C ARG A 126 -17.70 12.81 -11.49
N GLN A 127 -18.25 13.38 -12.55
CA GLN A 127 -19.63 13.85 -12.55
C GLN A 127 -20.61 12.68 -12.43
N ALA A 128 -20.38 11.58 -13.17
CA ALA A 128 -21.22 10.39 -13.10
C ALA A 128 -21.21 9.74 -11.70
N ALA A 129 -20.04 9.61 -11.07
CA ALA A 129 -19.90 9.08 -9.72
C ALA A 129 -20.64 9.95 -8.69
N ARG A 130 -20.57 11.28 -8.85
CA ARG A 130 -21.28 12.22 -7.98
C ARG A 130 -22.79 12.12 -8.13
N GLU A 131 -23.29 12.08 -9.36
CA GLU A 131 -24.72 11.91 -9.64
C GLU A 131 -25.26 10.58 -9.09
N ALA A 132 -24.48 9.50 -9.23
CA ALA A 132 -24.83 8.19 -8.66
C ALA A 132 -24.90 8.24 -7.12
N PHE A 133 -23.93 8.89 -6.46
CA PHE A 133 -23.93 9.04 -5.01
C PHE A 133 -25.08 9.93 -4.51
N ASP A 134 -25.32 11.06 -5.17
CA ASP A 134 -26.38 12.01 -4.80
C ASP A 134 -27.79 11.40 -5.00
N ALA A 135 -27.92 10.36 -5.85
CA ALA A 135 -29.16 9.62 -6.05
C ALA A 135 -29.46 8.57 -4.96
N LEU A 136 -28.49 8.23 -4.10
CA LEU A 136 -28.67 7.29 -2.99
C LEU A 136 -29.49 7.92 -1.85
N SER A 137 -30.14 7.08 -1.03
CA SER A 137 -30.75 7.53 0.22
C SER A 137 -29.69 7.99 1.24
N GLU A 138 -30.07 8.78 2.25
CA GLU A 138 -29.13 9.24 3.28
C GLU A 138 -28.43 8.08 4.03
N ALA A 139 -29.15 6.96 4.22
CA ALA A 139 -28.60 5.78 4.87
C ALA A 139 -27.54 5.10 3.99
N GLU A 140 -27.82 4.94 2.70
CA GLU A 140 -26.89 4.38 1.72
C GLU A 140 -25.68 5.30 1.51
N GLN A 141 -25.89 6.62 1.40
CA GLN A 141 -24.79 7.60 1.31
C GLN A 141 -23.84 7.49 2.51
N LYS A 142 -24.39 7.31 3.72
CA LYS A 142 -23.58 7.13 4.92
C LYS A 142 -22.78 5.82 4.86
N GLN A 143 -23.39 4.73 4.41
CA GLN A 143 -22.71 3.45 4.25
C GLN A 143 -21.59 3.52 3.22
N GLU A 144 -21.85 4.11 2.05
CA GLU A 144 -20.86 4.32 0.99
C GLU A 144 -19.73 5.26 1.46
N THR A 145 -20.04 6.28 2.24
CA THR A 145 -19.03 7.13 2.88
C THR A 145 -18.13 6.33 3.83
N ILE A 146 -18.69 5.41 4.61
CA ILE A 146 -17.92 4.55 5.52
C ILE A 146 -17.04 3.58 4.73
N ARG A 147 -17.58 2.94 3.68
CA ARG A 147 -16.80 2.06 2.79
C ARG A 147 -15.64 2.83 2.17
N ALA A 148 -15.91 4.01 1.61
CA ALA A 148 -14.91 4.92 1.07
C ALA A 148 -13.78 5.25 2.07
N GLN A 149 -14.12 5.57 3.31
CA GLN A 149 -13.14 5.85 4.36
C GLN A 149 -12.23 4.64 4.60
N TYR A 150 -12.79 3.44 4.74
CA TYR A 150 -12.01 2.22 4.96
C TYR A 150 -11.11 1.87 3.78
N PHE A 151 -11.61 1.99 2.55
CA PHE A 151 -10.81 1.78 1.35
C PHE A 151 -9.63 2.76 1.29
N LEU A 152 -9.87 4.05 1.50
CA LEU A 152 -8.80 5.05 1.46
C LEU A 152 -7.77 4.85 2.58
N ILE A 153 -8.20 4.44 3.78
CA ILE A 153 -7.28 4.09 4.87
C ILE A 153 -6.43 2.88 4.46
N PHE A 154 -7.05 1.82 3.95
CA PHE A 154 -6.35 0.63 3.46
C PHE A 154 -5.34 1.01 2.39
N PHE A 155 -5.77 1.71 1.33
CA PHE A 155 -4.95 2.04 0.18
C PHE A 155 -3.74 2.87 0.59
N ASN A 156 -3.94 3.95 1.36
CA ASN A 156 -2.84 4.80 1.81
C ASN A 156 -1.87 4.02 2.71
N ALA A 157 -2.39 3.32 3.72
CA ALA A 157 -1.54 2.58 4.64
C ALA A 157 -0.79 1.45 3.93
N TYR A 158 -1.45 0.68 3.07
CA TYR A 158 -0.83 -0.39 2.28
C TYR A 158 0.27 0.16 1.37
N PHE A 159 -0.02 1.22 0.61
CA PHE A 159 0.93 1.84 -0.32
C PHE A 159 2.21 2.28 0.38
N TYR A 160 2.10 3.08 1.43
CA TYR A 160 3.26 3.58 2.17
C TYR A 160 3.97 2.46 2.95
N ASN A 161 3.24 1.44 3.42
CA ASN A 161 3.83 0.27 4.06
C ASN A 161 4.72 -0.52 3.08
N MET A 162 4.24 -0.75 1.85
CA MET A 162 5.03 -1.39 0.79
C MET A 162 6.19 -0.51 0.33
N LEU A 163 5.98 0.80 0.22
CA LEU A 163 7.03 1.75 -0.11
C LEU A 163 8.16 1.71 0.94
N SER A 164 7.82 1.64 2.22
CA SER A 164 8.80 1.46 3.30
C SER A 164 9.59 0.16 3.14
N LEU A 165 8.92 -0.93 2.78
CA LEU A 165 9.59 -2.20 2.52
C LEU A 165 10.55 -2.10 1.32
N MET A 166 10.19 -1.37 0.27
CA MET A 166 11.05 -1.14 -0.90
C MET A 166 12.28 -0.29 -0.56
N VAL A 167 12.10 0.76 0.25
CA VAL A 167 13.14 1.76 0.52
C VAL A 167 14.05 1.33 1.66
N HIS A 168 13.47 0.82 2.75
CA HIS A 168 14.15 0.52 4.00
C HIS A 168 14.29 -0.98 4.28
N GLY A 169 13.64 -1.85 3.51
CA GLY A 169 13.60 -3.28 3.82
C GLY A 169 12.82 -3.60 5.10
N GLN A 170 12.04 -2.65 5.61
CA GLN A 170 11.20 -2.77 6.79
C GLN A 170 9.87 -2.09 6.54
N LYS A 171 8.78 -2.77 6.89
CA LYS A 171 7.42 -2.25 6.81
C LYS A 171 7.23 -1.10 7.82
N LEU A 172 6.33 -0.16 7.53
CA LEU A 172 5.90 0.83 8.53
C LEU A 172 5.26 0.14 9.73
N THR A 173 4.58 -0.99 9.50
CA THR A 173 4.04 -1.87 10.56
C THR A 173 5.10 -2.52 11.46
N THR A 174 6.39 -2.37 11.11
CA THR A 174 7.52 -2.72 11.98
C THR A 174 8.18 -1.47 12.55
N LEU A 175 8.42 -0.44 11.71
CA LEU A 175 9.12 0.78 12.12
C LEU A 175 8.33 1.60 13.15
N VAL A 176 7.01 1.72 13.00
CA VAL A 176 6.16 2.50 13.90
C VAL A 176 6.14 1.90 15.31
N PRO A 177 5.92 0.59 15.52
CA PRO A 177 6.06 -0.03 16.83
C PRO A 177 7.44 0.13 17.47
N LEU A 178 8.52 -0.02 16.70
CA LEU A 178 9.89 0.21 17.20
C LEU A 178 10.11 1.67 17.62
N ALA A 179 9.62 2.62 16.82
CA ALA A 179 9.67 4.04 17.15
C ALA A 179 8.96 4.33 18.48
N ILE A 180 7.76 3.77 18.69
CA ILE A 180 6.99 3.90 19.95
C ILE A 180 7.79 3.36 21.14
N GLN A 181 8.60 2.31 20.94
CA GLN A 181 9.50 1.74 21.95
C GLN A 181 10.78 2.56 22.19
N GLY A 182 10.96 3.68 21.49
CA GLY A 182 12.09 4.60 21.66
C GLY A 182 13.20 4.48 20.62
N ASP A 183 13.01 3.68 19.56
CA ASP A 183 13.97 3.61 18.46
C ASP A 183 13.90 4.89 17.59
N GLN A 184 14.85 5.79 17.82
CA GLN A 184 14.96 7.06 17.10
C GLN A 184 15.22 6.87 15.59
N GLU A 185 15.94 5.83 15.21
CA GLU A 185 16.22 5.57 13.80
C GLU A 185 14.95 5.07 13.09
N ALA A 186 14.20 4.16 13.72
CA ALA A 186 12.92 3.69 13.22
C ALA A 186 11.92 4.84 13.07
N PHE A 187 11.88 5.77 14.04
CA PHE A 187 11.09 7.00 13.95
C PHE A 187 11.44 7.80 12.69
N CYS A 188 12.73 8.07 12.51
CA CYS A 188 13.25 8.84 11.39
C CYS A 188 13.00 8.15 10.03
N LYS A 189 13.17 6.82 9.94
CA LYS A 189 12.86 6.03 8.74
C LYS A 189 11.35 6.07 8.44
N ALA A 190 10.49 5.90 9.43
CA ALA A 190 9.03 5.94 9.25
C ALA A 190 8.56 7.30 8.71
N VAL A 191 9.03 8.40 9.31
CA VAL A 191 8.70 9.77 8.88
C VAL A 191 9.26 10.10 7.50
N GLN A 192 10.41 9.52 7.12
CA GLN A 192 10.95 9.65 5.77
C GLN A 192 10.01 9.06 4.71
N ILE A 193 9.26 8.00 5.04
CA ILE A 193 8.29 7.41 4.12
C ILE A 193 6.99 8.20 4.12
N ASP A 194 6.44 8.46 5.30
CA ASP A 194 5.13 9.08 5.47
C ASP A 194 5.17 10.19 6.52
N ARG A 195 5.14 11.44 6.06
CA ARG A 195 5.20 12.62 6.94
C ARG A 195 3.90 12.86 7.69
N ASN A 196 2.78 12.27 7.27
CA ASN A 196 1.51 12.41 7.97
C ASN A 196 1.56 11.78 9.37
N LEU A 197 2.53 10.90 9.64
CA LEU A 197 2.84 10.44 11.01
C LEU A 197 3.03 11.61 11.98
N LEU A 198 3.70 12.69 11.56
CA LEU A 198 3.95 13.87 12.42
C LEU A 198 2.70 14.67 12.76
N LEU A 199 1.62 14.50 12.00
CA LEU A 199 0.35 15.22 12.15
C LEU A 199 -0.72 14.34 12.81
N GLY A 200 -0.79 13.09 12.36
CA GLY A 200 -1.86 12.15 12.59
C GLY A 200 -1.63 11.15 13.71
N HIS A 201 -0.38 10.72 13.93
CA HIS A 201 -0.08 9.73 14.95
C HIS A 201 0.27 10.40 16.29
N PRO A 202 -0.44 10.12 17.40
CA PRO A 202 -0.25 10.83 18.68
C PRO A 202 1.21 10.83 19.18
N TYR A 203 1.84 9.66 19.23
CA TYR A 203 3.25 9.52 19.64
C TYR A 203 4.22 10.35 18.79
N PHE A 204 4.08 10.32 17.46
CA PHE A 204 4.95 11.04 16.53
C PHE A 204 4.75 12.55 16.63
N LYS A 205 3.49 12.99 16.70
CA LYS A 205 3.12 14.40 16.89
C LYS A 205 3.69 14.97 18.18
N GLU A 206 3.56 14.25 19.29
CA GLU A 206 4.07 14.69 20.58
C GLU A 206 5.61 14.72 20.59
N THR A 207 6.24 13.65 20.10
CA THR A 207 7.69 13.55 20.02
C THR A 207 8.29 14.67 19.17
N HIS A 208 7.73 14.90 17.98
CA HIS A 208 8.15 16.00 17.10
C HIS A 208 7.99 17.37 17.77
N SER A 209 6.89 17.59 18.49
CA SER A 209 6.66 18.82 19.25
C SER A 209 7.72 19.02 20.36
N ARG A 210 8.18 17.95 21.02
CA ARG A 210 9.28 18.01 22.00
C ARG A 210 10.61 18.33 21.33
N LEU A 211 10.91 17.71 20.19
CA LEU A 211 12.14 17.95 19.43
C LEU A 211 12.26 19.40 18.97
N ILE A 212 11.18 20.00 18.45
CA ILE A 212 11.14 21.42 18.07
C ILE A 212 11.43 22.33 19.27
N ARG A 213 11.04 21.92 20.48
CA ARG A 213 11.34 22.65 21.73
C ARG A 213 12.76 22.41 22.27
N GLY A 214 13.59 21.66 21.56
CA GLY A 214 14.99 21.44 21.91
C GLY A 214 15.22 20.32 22.93
N SER A 215 14.30 19.37 23.08
CA SER A 215 14.46 18.28 24.06
C SER A 215 15.63 17.33 23.77
N ASP A 216 15.96 17.15 22.48
CA ASP A 216 17.04 16.29 22.01
C ASP A 216 17.58 16.82 20.65
N PRO A 217 18.62 17.65 20.66
CA PRO A 217 19.18 18.24 19.44
C PRO A 217 19.71 17.21 18.45
N ALA A 218 20.32 16.12 18.93
CA ALA A 218 20.90 15.09 18.06
C ALA A 218 19.81 14.34 17.30
N PHE A 219 18.73 13.97 17.99
CA PHE A 219 17.58 13.34 17.35
C PHE A 219 16.88 14.31 16.37
N PHE A 220 16.77 15.59 16.72
CA PHE A 220 16.21 16.59 15.82
C PHE A 220 17.04 16.77 14.54
N GLU A 221 18.36 16.78 14.63
CA GLU A 221 19.26 16.80 13.47
C GLU A 221 19.08 15.57 12.57
N LEU A 222 18.97 14.38 13.16
CA LEU A 222 18.71 13.13 12.42
C LEU A 222 17.37 13.19 11.68
N LEU A 223 16.33 13.69 12.33
CA LEU A 223 15.00 13.87 11.73
C LEU A 223 15.05 14.87 10.58
N ASN A 224 15.69 16.03 10.78
CA ASN A 224 15.83 17.05 9.73
C ASN A 224 16.63 16.56 8.53
N TYR A 225 17.69 15.77 8.77
CA TYR A 225 18.43 15.12 7.70
C TYR A 225 17.50 14.25 6.85
N ARG A 226 16.64 13.43 7.46
CA ARG A 226 15.68 12.59 6.73
C ARG A 226 14.60 13.40 6.03
N LEU A 227 14.05 14.42 6.67
CA LEU A 227 13.07 15.36 6.10
C LEU A 227 13.63 16.23 4.97
N SER A 228 14.96 16.34 4.86
CA SER A 228 15.63 17.05 3.75
C SER A 228 16.07 16.10 2.63
N ASN A 229 16.21 14.80 2.93
CA ASN A 229 16.64 13.77 1.99
C ASN A 229 15.47 12.92 1.54
N ALA A 230 14.78 13.43 0.53
CA ALA A 230 13.59 12.83 0.00
C ALA A 230 13.83 11.41 -0.57
N THR A 231 12.89 10.51 -0.27
CA THR A 231 12.98 9.06 -0.42
C THR A 231 13.17 8.59 -1.87
N THR A 232 12.71 9.38 -2.84
CA THR A 232 12.62 9.00 -4.26
C THR A 232 13.88 9.35 -5.07
N ARG A 233 14.90 10.02 -4.49
CA ARG A 233 16.12 10.40 -5.21
C ARG A 233 16.96 9.17 -5.59
N GLY A 234 16.58 8.51 -6.68
CA GLY A 234 17.36 7.49 -7.40
C GLY A 234 17.24 6.05 -6.90
N LYS A 235 16.55 5.79 -5.77
CA LYS A 235 16.48 4.42 -5.21
C LYS A 235 15.54 3.50 -5.99
N ILE A 236 14.32 3.93 -6.30
CA ILE A 236 13.30 3.05 -6.92
C ILE A 236 13.34 3.24 -8.44
N ARG A 237 14.08 2.37 -9.12
CA ARG A 237 14.27 2.46 -10.59
C ARG A 237 13.06 1.95 -11.38
N PHE A 238 12.43 0.89 -10.89
CA PHE A 238 11.30 0.20 -11.54
C PHE A 238 10.12 0.12 -10.56
N PRO A 239 9.29 1.18 -10.44
CA PRO A 239 8.32 1.29 -9.36
C PRO A 239 7.27 0.18 -9.33
N ALA A 240 6.62 -0.10 -10.47
CA ALA A 240 5.61 -1.15 -10.57
C ALA A 240 6.21 -2.55 -10.28
N LEU A 241 7.35 -2.87 -10.89
CA LEU A 241 8.06 -4.13 -10.62
C LEU A 241 8.46 -4.27 -9.14
N TYR A 242 8.97 -3.20 -8.52
CA TYR A 242 9.35 -3.26 -7.12
C TYR A 242 8.14 -3.30 -6.19
N MET A 243 6.98 -2.81 -6.63
CA MET A 243 5.72 -3.02 -5.92
C MET A 243 5.32 -4.49 -5.98
N VAL A 244 5.38 -5.15 -7.15
CA VAL A 244 5.18 -6.62 -7.25
C VAL A 244 6.10 -7.35 -6.28
N PHE A 245 7.40 -7.02 -6.27
CA PHE A 245 8.34 -7.63 -5.33
C PHE A 245 7.97 -7.35 -3.87
N ALA A 246 7.62 -6.11 -3.52
CA ALA A 246 7.24 -5.76 -2.16
C ALA A 246 5.97 -6.47 -1.70
N THR A 247 4.98 -6.60 -2.57
CA THR A 247 3.76 -7.36 -2.28
C THR A 247 4.10 -8.84 -2.07
N LEU A 248 4.82 -9.48 -2.99
CA LEU A 248 5.20 -10.89 -2.81
C LEU A 248 6.09 -11.11 -1.56
N ASP A 249 6.95 -10.14 -1.23
CA ASP A 249 7.81 -10.18 -0.04
C ASP A 249 7.01 -9.99 1.25
N SER A 250 5.95 -9.17 1.22
CA SER A 250 5.08 -8.94 2.37
C SER A 250 4.35 -10.22 2.82
N PHE A 251 4.03 -11.09 1.86
CA PHE A 251 3.49 -12.44 2.04
C PHE A 251 4.56 -13.52 2.23
N GLN A 252 5.85 -13.16 2.24
CA GLN A 252 6.99 -14.08 2.34
C GLN A 252 7.07 -15.11 1.20
N CYS A 253 6.45 -14.83 0.05
CA CYS A 253 6.45 -15.74 -1.10
C CYS A 253 7.41 -15.31 -2.22
N LEU A 254 7.96 -14.09 -2.19
CA LEU A 254 8.93 -13.63 -3.21
C LEU A 254 10.09 -14.61 -3.39
N ASP A 255 10.60 -15.18 -2.29
CA ASP A 255 11.70 -16.14 -2.35
C ASP A 255 11.31 -17.60 -2.62
N ALA A 256 10.02 -17.91 -2.52
CA ALA A 256 9.48 -19.24 -2.82
C ALA A 256 9.15 -19.41 -4.30
N LEU A 257 8.88 -18.31 -5.02
CA LEU A 257 8.54 -18.32 -6.43
C LEU A 257 9.79 -18.36 -7.33
N THR A 258 9.65 -19.09 -8.44
CA THR A 258 10.61 -19.12 -9.55
C THR A 258 10.57 -17.81 -10.33
N ALA A 259 11.59 -17.58 -11.16
CA ALA A 259 11.61 -16.42 -12.05
C ALA A 259 10.48 -16.45 -13.08
N GLY A 260 10.17 -17.63 -13.64
CA GLY A 260 9.04 -17.83 -14.55
C GLY A 260 7.71 -17.41 -13.91
N GLU A 261 7.40 -17.93 -12.72
CA GLU A 261 6.13 -17.60 -12.04
C GLU A 261 5.99 -16.11 -11.73
N ILE A 262 7.09 -15.42 -11.38
CA ILE A 262 7.04 -13.98 -11.14
C ILE A 262 6.88 -13.20 -12.46
N LEU A 263 7.45 -13.68 -13.57
CA LEU A 263 7.21 -13.06 -14.89
C LEU A 263 5.75 -13.20 -15.29
N ASP A 264 5.12 -14.35 -15.06
CA ASP A 264 3.71 -14.56 -15.34
C ASP A 264 2.84 -13.57 -14.56
N ILE A 265 3.14 -13.36 -13.26
CA ILE A 265 2.48 -12.33 -12.44
C ILE A 265 2.68 -10.92 -13.02
N CYS A 266 3.89 -10.61 -13.50
CA CYS A 266 4.18 -9.31 -14.09
C CYS A 266 3.40 -9.08 -15.39
N ASP A 267 3.25 -10.12 -16.21
CA ASP A 267 2.47 -10.07 -17.45
C ASP A 267 0.98 -9.93 -17.18
N GLU A 268 0.44 -10.71 -16.23
CA GLU A 268 -0.96 -10.60 -15.79
C GLU A 268 -1.25 -9.20 -15.22
N ALA A 269 -0.29 -8.60 -14.52
CA ALA A 269 -0.36 -7.23 -14.03
C ALA A 269 -0.21 -6.17 -15.14
N GLY A 270 0.03 -6.57 -16.39
CA GLY A 270 0.20 -5.65 -17.53
C GLY A 270 1.48 -4.81 -17.46
N LEU A 271 2.53 -5.28 -16.77
CA LEU A 271 3.81 -4.57 -16.73
C LEU A 271 4.53 -4.67 -18.07
N ASP A 272 4.98 -3.53 -18.60
CA ASP A 272 5.85 -3.52 -19.77
C ASP A 272 7.21 -4.15 -19.45
N ARG A 273 7.51 -5.30 -20.08
CA ARG A 273 8.74 -6.04 -19.84
C ARG A 273 10.00 -5.24 -20.17
N PHE A 274 9.99 -4.41 -21.22
CA PHE A 274 11.16 -3.63 -21.65
C PHE A 274 11.40 -2.41 -20.73
N GLN A 275 10.34 -1.71 -20.34
CA GLN A 275 10.40 -0.59 -19.41
C GLN A 275 10.97 -1.04 -18.05
N ASN A 276 10.59 -2.24 -17.61
CA ASN A 276 11.02 -2.83 -16.35
C ASN A 276 12.33 -3.64 -16.46
N ARG A 277 12.83 -3.89 -17.68
CA ARG A 277 14.01 -4.72 -17.97
C ARG A 277 13.90 -6.13 -17.38
N ILE A 278 12.80 -6.80 -17.71
CA ILE A 278 12.42 -8.16 -17.30
C ILE A 278 12.02 -9.00 -18.53
N GLU A 279 12.75 -8.83 -19.63
CA GLU A 279 12.47 -9.49 -20.91
C GLU A 279 12.50 -11.03 -20.81
N ASP A 280 13.33 -11.55 -19.90
CA ASP A 280 13.52 -12.97 -19.61
C ASP A 280 13.80 -13.22 -18.11
N GLU A 281 13.86 -14.50 -17.73
CA GLU A 281 14.09 -14.93 -16.34
C GLU A 281 15.43 -14.40 -15.77
N ASN A 282 16.49 -14.35 -16.58
CA ASN A 282 17.79 -13.87 -16.12
C ASN A 282 17.75 -12.39 -15.75
N ASN A 283 17.07 -11.59 -16.58
CA ASN A 283 16.84 -10.18 -16.33
C ASN A 283 16.00 -9.99 -15.07
N LEU A 284 14.93 -10.77 -14.87
CA LEU A 284 14.13 -10.74 -13.65
C LEU A 284 14.96 -11.10 -12.41
N VAL A 285 15.74 -12.18 -12.44
CA VAL A 285 16.64 -12.59 -11.33
C VAL A 285 17.57 -11.43 -10.96
N ARG A 286 18.16 -10.76 -11.95
CA ARG A 286 19.00 -9.58 -11.72
C ARG A 286 18.23 -8.45 -11.04
N ARG A 287 16.99 -8.16 -11.46
CA ARG A 287 16.12 -7.16 -10.80
C ARG A 287 15.80 -7.52 -9.36
N ARG A 288 15.51 -8.80 -9.08
CA ARG A 288 15.24 -9.28 -7.72
C ARG A 288 16.47 -9.17 -6.82
N ILE A 289 17.67 -9.46 -7.33
CA ILE A 289 18.92 -9.25 -6.60
C ILE A 289 19.13 -7.76 -6.28
N GLU A 290 18.89 -6.87 -7.24
CA GLU A 290 18.98 -5.41 -7.03
C GLU A 290 18.02 -4.93 -5.94
N TYR A 291 16.77 -5.39 -5.98
CA TYR A 291 15.76 -5.12 -4.96
C TYR A 291 16.23 -5.55 -3.56
N ARG A 292 16.71 -6.80 -3.41
CA ARG A 292 17.24 -7.30 -2.13
C ARG A 292 18.48 -6.53 -1.66
N ALA A 293 19.37 -6.15 -2.58
CA ALA A 293 20.55 -5.36 -2.25
C ALA A 293 20.19 -3.97 -1.73
N MET A 294 19.14 -3.35 -2.27
CA MET A 294 18.62 -2.07 -1.78
C MET A 294 18.09 -2.17 -0.36
N GLN A 295 17.28 -3.19 -0.06
CA GLN A 295 16.76 -3.42 1.29
C GLN A 295 17.88 -3.57 2.32
N LYS A 296 18.99 -4.23 1.96
CA LYS A 296 20.14 -4.43 2.86
C LYS A 296 20.96 -3.17 3.11
N ARG A 297 21.06 -2.26 2.13
CA ARG A 297 21.82 -0.99 2.26
C ARG A 297 21.12 0.06 3.12
N SER A 298 19.84 -0.15 3.42
CA SER A 298 19.03 0.77 4.22
C SER A 298 18.78 0.28 5.66
N LYS A 299 19.29 -0.91 6.01
CA LYS A 299 19.41 -1.38 7.40
C LYS A 299 20.55 -0.64 8.07
#